data_AF-G2FLT2-F1
#
_entry.id   AF-G2FLT2-F1
#
_cell.length_a   1.000
_cell.length_b   1.000
_cell.length_c   1.000
_cell.angle_alpha   90.00
_cell.angle_beta   90.00
_cell.angle_gamma   90.00
#
_symmetry.space_group_name_H-M   'P 1'
#
loop_
_entity.id
_entity.type
_entity.pdbx_description
1 polymer ?
#
loop_
_entity_poly.entity_id
_entity_poly.type
_entity_poly.pdbx_seq_one_letter_code
_entity_poly.pdbx_strand_id
1 'polypeptide(L)'
;MSNMGDIISERTPLLIAAEINIIKHQTEEMVLNNFIEIGRRLTEVKIMIKHGEWGKWLKESVGFSQNRAEKLMRLFDAYGGQQLALRGAGGQAQELPNLSYTHALILLGVPEEDRAQFINDIDIESITTRELQQAVNDLKRSQQEKAGIQKTLDEEKEKNTQLAKECDNLKKETSDLRKSKQELQQDVEKKAMENKKLTENSNLKSYQRVSNELAAAQIKLLTGKVAFRYETLDKAFKELMYEMDLLAKIDPQVHAEYKKMVNDFLIKAMEKRMGN
;
A
#
# COMPACT_ATOMS: atom_id res chain seq x y z
N MET A 1 -11.79 61.40 75.67
CA MET A 1 -11.06 60.13 75.78
C MET A 1 -12.06 59.02 75.57
N SER A 2 -12.21 58.56 74.33
CA SER A 2 -13.11 57.45 74.00
C SER A 2 -12.37 56.15 74.22
N ASN A 3 -12.88 55.38 75.17
CA ASN A 3 -12.42 54.05 75.55
C ASN A 3 -12.59 53.13 74.33
N MET A 4 -11.49 52.86 73.63
CA MET A 4 -11.43 51.90 72.53
C MET A 4 -11.41 50.53 73.19
N GLY A 5 -12.59 50.08 73.62
CA GLY A 5 -12.77 48.75 74.16
C GLY A 5 -12.25 47.76 73.13
N ASP A 6 -11.24 46.99 73.52
CA ASP A 6 -10.81 45.80 72.81
C ASP A 6 -12.07 45.03 72.40
N ILE A 7 -12.34 44.99 71.10
CA ILE A 7 -13.25 44.02 70.52
C ILE A 7 -12.53 42.69 70.70
N ILE A 8 -12.72 42.06 71.86
CA ILE A 8 -12.35 40.68 72.08
C ILE A 8 -13.24 39.90 71.11
N SER A 9 -12.71 39.66 69.91
CA SER A 9 -13.34 38.81 68.92
C SER A 9 -13.59 37.47 69.59
N GLU A 10 -14.85 37.12 69.78
CA GLU A 10 -15.27 35.92 70.50
C GLU A 10 -14.53 34.70 69.91
N ARG A 11 -13.82 33.94 70.75
CA ARG A 11 -13.02 32.80 70.29
C ARG A 11 -13.94 31.67 69.85
N THR A 12 -14.24 31.62 68.56
CA THR A 12 -15.07 30.58 67.96
C THR A 12 -14.20 29.43 67.40
N PRO A 13 -14.73 28.19 67.32
CA PRO A 13 -14.03 27.10 66.64
C PRO A 13 -13.65 27.42 65.18
N LEU A 14 -14.46 28.21 64.48
CA LEU A 14 -14.17 28.67 63.11
C LEU A 14 -12.94 29.58 63.05
N LEU A 15 -12.83 30.53 63.98
CA LEU A 15 -11.66 31.42 64.07
C LEU A 15 -10.40 30.61 64.39
N ILE A 16 -10.47 29.67 65.34
CA ILE A 16 -9.34 28.79 65.68
C ILE A 16 -8.93 27.93 64.48
N ALA A 17 -9.88 27.39 63.72
CA ALA A 17 -9.57 26.63 62.51
C ALA A 17 -8.85 27.50 61.46
N ALA A 18 -9.27 28.76 61.28
CA ALA A 18 -8.58 29.71 60.40
C ALA A 18 -7.14 30.01 60.89
N GLU A 19 -6.95 30.25 62.19
CA GLU A 19 -5.62 30.44 62.81
C GLU A 19 -4.71 29.22 62.56
N ILE A 20 -5.23 28.00 62.78
CA ILE A 20 -4.49 26.75 62.53
C ILE A 20 -4.11 26.62 61.05
N ASN A 21 -5.02 26.91 60.13
CA ASN A 21 -4.75 26.83 58.70
C ASN A 21 -3.68 27.84 58.28
N ILE A 22 -3.71 29.07 58.80
CA ILE A 22 -2.66 30.07 58.57
C ILE A 22 -1.29 29.54 59.02
N ILE A 23 -1.19 29.01 60.24
CA ILE A 23 0.08 28.44 60.76
C ILE A 23 0.56 27.28 59.89
N LYS A 24 -0.36 26.39 59.48
CA LYS A 24 -0.06 25.26 58.61
C LYS A 24 0.53 25.74 57.28
N HIS A 25 -0.13 26.70 56.64
CA HIS A 25 0.29 27.27 55.36
C HIS A 25 1.67 27.92 55.44
N GLN A 26 1.90 28.77 56.45
CA GLN A 26 3.21 29.39 56.67
C GLN A 26 4.32 28.36 56.91
N THR A 27 4.00 27.29 57.63
CA THR A 27 4.95 26.20 57.89
C THR A 27 5.30 25.45 56.60
N GLU A 28 4.30 25.12 55.77
CA GLU A 28 4.51 24.43 54.49
C GLU A 28 5.37 25.26 53.54
N GLU A 29 5.08 26.55 53.43
CA GLU A 29 5.83 27.50 52.59
C GLU A 29 7.29 27.61 53.08
N MET A 30 7.51 27.78 54.38
CA MET A 30 8.86 27.85 54.97
C MET A 30 9.64 26.56 54.71
N VAL A 31 9.02 25.40 54.89
CA VAL A 31 9.64 24.10 54.67
C VAL A 31 10.01 23.91 53.20
N LEU A 32 9.12 24.25 52.27
CA LEU A 32 9.40 24.20 50.83
C LEU A 32 10.59 25.08 50.46
N ASN A 33 10.57 26.34 50.91
CA ASN A 33 11.63 27.32 50.68
C ASN A 33 13.00 26.83 51.19
N ASN A 34 13.03 26.20 52.36
CA ASN A 34 14.25 25.62 52.93
C ASN A 34 14.75 24.43 52.11
N PHE A 35 13.86 23.57 51.60
CA PHE A 35 14.25 22.46 50.74
C PHE A 35 14.81 22.92 49.39
N ILE A 36 14.25 23.98 48.81
CA ILE A 36 14.79 24.62 47.60
C ILE A 36 16.21 25.16 47.86
N GLU A 37 16.42 25.88 48.97
CA GLU A 37 17.74 26.41 49.31
C GLU A 37 18.75 25.29 49.57
N ILE A 38 18.36 24.21 50.25
CA ILE A 38 19.22 23.01 50.39
C ILE A 38 19.57 22.45 49.01
N GLY A 39 18.60 22.34 48.10
CA GLY A 39 18.82 21.94 46.71
C GLY A 39 19.87 22.79 46.01
N ARG A 40 19.80 24.11 46.17
CA ARG A 40 20.79 25.06 45.63
C ARG A 40 22.20 24.78 46.15
N ARG A 41 22.35 24.61 47.47
CA ARG A 41 23.65 24.30 48.10
C ARG A 41 24.20 22.95 47.66
N LEU A 42 23.33 21.97 47.47
CA LEU A 42 23.71 20.66 46.95
C LEU A 42 24.20 20.76 45.49
N THR A 43 23.56 21.59 44.66
CA THR A 43 24.04 21.87 43.30
C THR A 43 25.40 22.58 43.29
N GLU A 44 25.59 23.55 44.18
CA GLU A 44 26.86 24.28 44.35
C GLU A 44 28.01 23.37 44.80
N VAL A 45 27.79 22.46 45.75
CA VAL A 45 28.87 21.59 46.23
C VAL A 45 29.14 20.42 45.28
N LYS A 46 28.13 19.98 44.50
CA LYS A 46 28.29 18.89 43.52
C LYS A 46 29.31 19.21 42.43
N ILE A 47 29.46 20.48 42.04
CA ILE A 47 30.49 20.92 41.08
C ILE A 47 31.90 20.96 41.69
N MET A 48 32.03 20.97 43.02
CA MET A 48 33.31 21.03 43.74
C MET A 48 33.84 19.64 44.14
N ILE A 49 32.97 18.63 44.19
CA ILE A 49 33.31 17.27 44.60
C ILE A 49 33.82 16.47 43.41
N LYS A 50 34.93 15.75 43.61
CA LYS A 50 35.51 14.86 42.60
C LYS A 50 34.52 13.75 42.21
N HIS A 51 34.58 13.32 40.94
CA HIS A 51 33.80 12.19 40.46
C HIS A 51 34.00 10.95 41.35
N GLY A 52 32.91 10.29 41.73
CA GLY A 52 32.91 9.11 42.61
C GLY A 52 32.74 9.39 44.10
N GLU A 53 33.08 10.59 44.59
CA GLU A 53 33.04 10.92 46.03
C GLU A 53 31.69 11.48 46.50
N TRP A 54 30.79 11.83 45.56
CA TRP A 54 29.50 12.47 45.85
C TRP A 54 28.63 11.68 46.85
N GLY A 55 28.48 10.37 46.65
CA GLY A 55 27.66 9.53 47.52
C GLY A 55 28.20 9.42 48.95
N LYS A 56 29.52 9.33 49.10
CA LYS A 56 30.20 9.29 50.39
C LYS A 56 30.05 10.61 51.12
N TRP A 57 30.32 11.72 50.43
CA TRP A 57 30.18 13.07 50.98
C TRP A 57 28.76 13.35 51.48
N LEU A 58 27.73 12.99 50.69
CA LEU A 58 26.33 13.15 51.11
C LEU A 58 26.02 12.44 52.42
N LYS A 59 26.50 11.21 52.58
CA LYS A 59 26.25 10.40 53.77
C LYS A 59 27.00 10.94 54.99
N GLU A 60 28.26 11.30 54.83
CA GLU A 60 29.15 11.69 55.94
C GLU A 60 28.98 13.15 56.37
N SER A 61 28.73 14.08 55.43
CA SER A 61 28.69 15.51 55.72
C SER A 61 27.30 16.05 56.03
N VAL A 62 26.26 15.54 55.37
CA VAL A 62 24.88 16.06 55.50
C VAL A 62 23.84 14.98 55.81
N GLY A 63 24.24 13.71 55.93
CA GLY A 63 23.36 12.60 56.28
C GLY A 63 22.29 12.28 55.23
N PHE A 64 22.49 12.63 53.96
CA PHE A 64 21.50 12.43 52.90
C PHE A 64 21.79 11.19 52.05
N SER A 65 20.72 10.59 51.51
CA SER A 65 20.82 9.65 50.40
C SER A 65 20.98 10.39 49.08
N GLN A 66 21.54 9.73 48.06
CA GLN A 66 21.63 10.27 46.71
C GLN A 66 20.26 10.68 46.16
N ASN A 67 19.25 9.81 46.30
CA ASN A 67 17.88 10.10 45.85
C ASN A 67 17.28 11.33 46.54
N ARG A 68 17.49 11.51 47.86
CA ARG A 68 17.02 12.71 48.57
C ARG A 68 17.71 13.97 48.03
N ALA A 69 19.03 13.91 47.86
CA ALA A 69 19.79 15.04 47.32
C ALA A 69 19.33 15.41 45.89
N GLU A 70 19.14 14.41 45.02
CA GLU A 70 18.65 14.60 43.66
C GLU A 70 17.26 15.23 43.61
N LYS A 71 16.32 14.78 44.46
CA LYS A 71 14.98 15.40 44.55
C LYS A 71 15.05 16.87 44.94
N LEU A 72 15.88 17.22 45.92
CA LEU A 72 16.06 18.60 46.36
C LEU A 72 16.73 19.47 45.28
N MET A 73 17.74 18.93 44.59
CA MET A 73 18.37 19.62 43.47
C MET A 73 17.39 19.89 42.32
N ARG A 74 16.55 18.92 41.95
CA ARG A 74 15.50 19.10 40.93
C ARG A 74 14.45 20.13 41.36
N LEU A 75 14.13 20.17 42.65
CA LEU A 75 13.22 21.16 43.21
C LEU A 75 13.80 22.57 43.08
N PHE A 76 15.10 22.74 43.34
CA PHE A 76 15.80 23.99 43.11
C PHE A 76 15.84 24.37 41.62
N ASP A 77 16.12 23.43 40.74
CA ASP A 77 16.14 23.66 39.30
C ASP A 77 14.79 24.20 38.80
N ALA A 78 13.69 23.59 39.27
CA ALA A 78 12.33 23.95 38.86
C ALA A 78 11.77 25.23 39.51
N TYR A 79 12.09 25.52 40.77
CA TYR A 79 11.43 26.59 41.55
C TYR A 79 12.41 27.64 42.12
N GLY A 80 13.72 27.42 42.01
CA GLY A 80 14.75 28.29 42.60
C GLY A 80 14.85 29.68 41.95
N GLY A 81 14.58 29.78 40.65
CA GLY A 81 14.55 31.07 39.94
C GLY A 81 13.48 32.04 40.47
N GLN A 82 12.31 31.51 40.86
CA GLN A 82 11.21 32.30 41.42
C GLN A 82 11.51 32.76 42.86
N GLN A 83 12.20 31.94 43.66
CA GLN A 83 12.65 32.33 45.00
C GLN A 83 13.68 33.47 44.97
N LEU A 84 14.53 33.52 43.94
CA LEU A 84 15.50 34.59 43.71
C LEU A 84 14.81 35.89 43.27
N ALA A 85 13.76 35.80 42.45
CA ALA A 85 12.96 36.95 42.03
C ALA A 85 12.22 37.59 43.21
N LEU A 86 11.61 36.79 44.10
CA LEU A 86 10.94 37.24 45.32
C LEU A 86 11.88 37.90 46.35
N ARG A 87 13.19 37.58 46.34
CA ARG A 87 14.19 38.14 47.26
C ARG A 87 14.90 39.43 46.78
N GLY A 88 14.47 40.03 45.66
CA GLY A 88 14.92 41.37 45.27
C GLY A 88 15.58 41.51 43.89
N ALA A 89 15.42 40.54 42.99
CA ALA A 89 16.01 40.58 41.64
C ALA A 89 14.99 40.91 40.54
N GLY A 90 14.21 42.00 40.69
CA GLY A 90 13.53 42.76 39.61
C GLY A 90 12.64 42.04 38.57
N GLY A 91 12.48 40.72 38.63
CA GLY A 91 11.65 39.93 37.73
C GLY A 91 10.23 39.87 38.25
N GLN A 92 9.25 39.82 37.34
CA GLN A 92 7.87 39.47 37.69
C GLN A 92 7.87 38.02 38.21
N ALA A 93 8.02 37.85 39.52
CA ALA A 93 7.80 36.59 40.17
C ALA A 93 6.31 36.28 40.03
N GLN A 94 5.98 35.27 39.23
CA GLN A 94 4.65 34.66 39.30
C GLN A 94 4.53 34.09 40.72
N GLU A 95 3.61 34.64 41.52
CA GLU A 95 3.36 34.13 42.88
C GLU A 95 3.01 32.65 42.76
N LEU A 96 3.90 31.78 43.24
CA LEU A 96 3.59 30.37 43.33
C LEU A 96 2.40 30.22 44.30
N PRO A 97 1.39 29.42 43.95
CA PRO A 97 0.36 29.09 44.92
C PRO A 97 0.98 28.36 46.10
N ASN A 98 0.24 28.28 47.19
CA ASN A 98 0.75 27.67 48.39
C ASN A 98 0.98 26.16 48.19
N LEU A 99 2.25 25.78 48.00
CA LEU A 99 2.64 24.42 47.70
C LEU A 99 3.31 23.78 48.92
N SER A 100 2.81 22.61 49.32
CA SER A 100 3.59 21.72 50.18
C SER A 100 4.78 21.14 49.42
N TYR A 101 5.84 20.76 50.15
CA TYR A 101 7.00 20.04 49.58
C TYR A 101 6.60 18.83 48.73
N THR A 102 5.62 18.06 49.19
CA THR A 102 5.16 16.87 48.49
C THR A 102 4.43 17.23 47.20
N HIS A 103 3.59 18.28 47.21
CA HIS A 103 2.92 18.76 46.00
C HIS A 103 3.93 19.27 44.97
N ALA A 104 4.90 20.07 45.41
CA ALA A 104 5.95 20.59 44.53
C ALA A 104 6.76 19.48 43.85
N LEU A 105 7.05 18.38 44.57
CA LEU A 105 7.70 17.19 43.99
C LEU A 105 6.82 16.44 42.98
N ILE A 106 5.52 16.30 43.26
CA ILE A 106 4.59 15.62 42.34
C ILE A 106 4.47 16.42 41.04
N LEU A 107 4.41 17.74 41.13
CA LEU A 107 4.35 18.66 39.99
C LEU A 107 5.61 18.65 39.11
N LEU A 108 6.76 18.17 39.60
CA LEU A 108 7.92 17.89 38.75
C LEU A 108 7.66 16.76 37.73
N GLY A 109 6.59 15.98 37.94
CA GLY A 109 6.11 15.01 36.96
C GLY A 109 5.42 15.66 35.76
N VAL A 110 5.03 16.94 35.85
CA VAL A 110 4.45 17.72 34.76
C VAL A 110 5.58 18.45 34.01
N PRO A 111 5.56 18.46 32.66
CA PRO A 111 6.49 19.28 31.87
C PRO A 111 6.50 20.73 32.34
N GLU A 112 7.67 21.39 32.25
CA GLU A 112 7.84 22.75 32.79
C GLU A 112 6.90 23.75 32.11
N GLU A 113 6.77 23.63 30.80
CA GLU A 113 5.89 24.42 29.94
C GLU A 113 4.40 24.29 30.30
N ASP A 114 3.98 23.11 30.78
CA ASP A 114 2.59 22.83 31.11
C ASP A 114 2.28 23.08 32.59
N ARG A 115 3.31 23.17 33.45
CA ARG A 115 3.15 23.19 34.90
C ARG A 115 2.34 24.39 35.40
N ALA A 116 2.59 25.58 34.85
CA ALA A 116 1.85 26.78 35.25
C ALA A 116 0.36 26.67 34.91
N GLN A 117 0.03 26.17 33.71
CA GLN A 117 -1.36 25.95 33.29
C GLN A 117 -2.02 24.86 34.15
N PHE A 118 -1.33 23.74 34.37
CA PHE A 118 -1.81 22.64 35.20
C PHE A 118 -2.12 23.08 36.63
N ILE A 119 -1.28 23.95 37.20
CA ILE A 119 -1.50 24.54 38.52
C ILE A 119 -2.72 25.46 38.52
N ASN A 120 -2.96 26.24 37.46
CA ASN A 120 -4.13 27.12 37.36
C ASN A 120 -5.44 26.35 37.16
N ASP A 121 -5.39 25.20 36.47
CA ASP A 121 -6.56 24.39 36.14
C ASP A 121 -7.07 23.57 37.34
N ILE A 122 -6.23 23.38 38.36
CA ILE A 122 -6.52 22.53 39.51
C ILE A 122 -6.49 23.37 40.78
N ASP A 123 -7.45 23.17 41.67
CA ASP A 123 -7.42 23.77 43.00
C ASP A 123 -6.32 23.11 43.87
N ILE A 124 -5.09 23.57 43.69
CA ILE A 124 -3.88 22.99 44.28
C ILE A 124 -3.84 23.12 45.82
N GLU A 125 -4.60 24.06 46.38
CA GLU A 125 -4.65 24.32 47.81
C GLU A 125 -5.62 23.40 48.55
N SER A 126 -6.69 22.95 47.88
CA SER A 126 -7.66 22.02 48.45
C SER A 126 -7.42 20.55 48.10
N ILE A 127 -6.69 20.27 47.00
CA ILE A 127 -6.44 18.91 46.53
C ILE A 127 -5.58 18.10 47.50
N THR A 128 -5.92 16.81 47.67
CA THR A 128 -5.08 15.91 48.45
C THR A 128 -3.87 15.45 47.63
N THR A 129 -2.81 15.04 48.31
CA THR A 129 -1.60 14.49 47.67
C THR A 129 -1.90 13.30 46.76
N ARG A 130 -2.90 12.46 47.10
CA ARG A 130 -3.29 11.31 46.27
C ARG A 130 -4.00 11.74 45.00
N GLU A 131 -4.91 12.69 45.10
CA GLU A 131 -5.63 13.23 43.94
C GLU A 131 -4.66 13.97 43.01
N LEU A 132 -3.73 14.76 43.54
CA LEU A 132 -2.69 15.41 42.73
C LEU A 132 -1.82 14.38 41.99
N GLN A 133 -1.42 13.31 42.67
CA GLN A 133 -0.63 12.24 42.04
C GLN A 133 -1.43 11.54 40.93
N GLN A 134 -2.73 11.34 41.13
CA GLN A 134 -3.62 10.79 40.11
C GLN A 134 -3.75 11.74 38.92
N ALA A 135 -4.00 13.03 39.16
CA ALA A 135 -4.11 14.04 38.10
C ALA A 135 -2.84 14.11 37.22
N VAL A 136 -1.65 14.07 37.84
CA VAL A 136 -0.38 14.05 37.10
C VAL A 136 -0.23 12.75 36.29
N ASN A 137 -0.66 11.61 36.83
CA ASN A 137 -0.59 10.33 36.12
C ASN A 137 -1.58 10.28 34.93
N ASP A 138 -2.77 10.83 35.11
CA ASP A 138 -3.79 10.92 34.07
C ASP A 138 -3.35 11.86 32.95
N LEU A 139 -2.72 13.00 33.29
CA LEU A 139 -2.09 13.89 32.32
C LEU A 139 -1.03 13.15 31.49
N LYS A 140 -0.12 12.41 32.15
CA LYS A 140 0.92 11.63 31.46
C LYS A 140 0.34 10.59 30.52
N ARG A 141 -0.71 9.88 30.96
CA ARG A 141 -1.40 8.89 30.11
C ARG A 141 -2.04 9.58 28.91
N SER A 142 -2.73 10.70 29.12
CA SER A 142 -3.35 11.46 28.03
C SER A 142 -2.31 11.99 27.03
N GLN A 143 -1.17 12.48 27.50
CA GLN A 143 -0.06 12.91 26.63
C GLN A 143 0.53 11.74 25.82
N GLN A 144 0.70 10.58 26.45
CA GLN A 144 1.16 9.36 25.75
C GLN A 144 0.16 8.88 24.70
N GLU A 145 -1.14 8.87 25.03
CA GLU A 145 -2.20 8.51 24.09
C GLU A 145 -2.26 9.49 22.92
N LYS A 146 -2.19 10.81 23.17
CA LYS A 146 -2.12 11.85 22.13
C LYS A 146 -0.91 11.66 21.22
N ALA A 147 0.26 11.38 21.78
CA ALA A 147 1.47 11.10 21.00
C ALA A 147 1.33 9.83 20.15
N GLY A 148 0.71 8.78 20.70
CA GLY A 148 0.40 7.54 19.98
C GLY A 148 -0.56 7.76 18.82
N ILE A 149 -1.65 8.49 19.04
CA ILE A 149 -2.64 8.85 18.01
C ILE A 149 -2.02 9.75 16.95
N GLN A 150 -1.17 10.71 17.33
CA GLN A 150 -0.49 11.57 16.37
C GLN A 150 0.43 10.75 15.45
N LYS A 151 1.17 9.81 16.02
CA LYS A 151 2.04 8.91 15.25
C LYS A 151 1.24 8.06 14.26
N THR A 152 0.13 7.45 14.68
CA THR A 152 -0.70 6.65 13.79
C THR A 152 -1.38 7.51 12.71
N LEU A 153 -1.78 8.74 13.04
CA LEU A 153 -2.33 9.69 12.09
C LEU A 153 -1.31 10.05 11.00
N ASP A 154 -0.06 10.27 11.37
CA ASP A 154 1.01 10.60 10.41
C ASP A 154 1.36 9.39 9.53
N GLU A 155 1.37 8.17 10.08
CA GLU A 155 1.51 6.93 9.32
C GLU A 155 0.36 6.73 8.31
N GLU A 156 -0.90 6.98 8.71
CA GLU A 156 -2.05 6.86 7.82
C GLU A 156 -2.09 7.96 6.75
N LYS A 157 -1.63 9.18 7.07
CA LYS A 157 -1.45 10.24 6.07
C LYS A 157 -0.44 9.82 5.01
N GLU A 158 0.69 9.26 5.42
CA GLU A 158 1.71 8.79 4.47
C GLU A 158 1.20 7.62 3.60
N LYS A 159 0.44 6.69 4.17
CA LYS A 159 -0.22 5.65 3.36
C LYS A 159 -1.20 6.24 2.36
N ASN A 160 -2.00 7.22 2.76
CA ASN A 160 -2.94 7.89 1.86
C ASN A 160 -2.25 8.65 0.73
N THR A 161 -1.11 9.32 0.99
CA THR A 161 -0.35 9.99 -0.08
C THR A 161 0.24 8.98 -1.06
N GLN A 162 0.68 7.82 -0.59
CA GLN A 162 1.17 6.73 -1.44
C GLN A 162 0.04 6.13 -2.29
N LEU A 163 -1.10 5.82 -1.69
CA LEU A 163 -2.28 5.33 -2.42
C LEU A 163 -2.78 6.34 -3.46
N ALA A 164 -2.75 7.64 -3.15
CA ALA A 164 -3.10 8.68 -4.11
C ALA A 164 -2.17 8.67 -5.33
N LYS A 165 -0.84 8.56 -5.11
CA LYS A 165 0.15 8.43 -6.19
C LYS A 165 -0.07 7.16 -7.01
N GLU A 166 -0.38 6.04 -6.36
CA GLU A 166 -0.67 4.78 -7.04
C GLU A 166 -1.92 4.88 -7.91
N CYS A 167 -3.01 5.47 -7.38
CA CYS A 167 -4.22 5.74 -8.14
C CYS A 167 -3.96 6.63 -9.36
N ASP A 168 -3.13 7.67 -9.23
CA ASP A 168 -2.78 8.53 -10.37
C ASP A 168 -1.93 7.81 -11.42
N ASN A 169 -1.02 6.92 -11.00
CA ASN A 169 -0.25 6.07 -11.91
C ASN A 169 -1.15 5.07 -12.65
N LEU A 170 -2.03 4.37 -11.93
CA LEU A 170 -3.00 3.44 -12.52
C LEU A 170 -3.95 4.14 -13.50
N LYS A 171 -4.36 5.38 -13.21
CA LYS A 171 -5.14 6.20 -14.15
C LYS A 171 -4.38 6.49 -15.43
N LYS A 172 -3.10 6.84 -15.35
CA LYS A 172 -2.24 7.07 -16.53
C LYS A 172 -2.09 5.78 -17.34
N GLU A 173 -1.76 4.68 -16.69
CA GLU A 173 -1.61 3.37 -17.33
C GLU A 173 -2.91 2.93 -18.02
N THR A 174 -4.06 3.11 -17.36
CA THR A 174 -5.38 2.82 -17.95
C THR A 174 -5.66 3.71 -19.16
N SER A 175 -5.28 4.99 -19.12
CA SER A 175 -5.35 5.92 -20.25
C SER A 175 -4.55 5.40 -21.45
N ASP A 176 -3.32 4.96 -21.20
CA ASP A 176 -2.38 4.58 -22.24
C ASP A 176 -2.76 3.22 -22.86
N LEU A 177 -3.17 2.25 -22.02
CA LEU A 177 -3.75 0.99 -22.48
C LEU A 177 -5.01 1.23 -23.32
N ARG A 178 -5.85 2.20 -22.95
CA ARG A 178 -7.05 2.55 -23.73
C ARG A 178 -6.69 3.09 -25.12
N LYS A 179 -5.69 3.96 -25.22
CA LYS A 179 -5.18 4.46 -26.51
C LYS A 179 -4.61 3.34 -27.36
N SER A 180 -3.74 2.51 -26.78
CA SER A 180 -3.13 1.37 -27.48
C SER A 180 -4.19 0.39 -27.98
N LYS A 181 -5.22 0.09 -27.17
CA LYS A 181 -6.35 -0.75 -27.58
C LYS A 181 -7.09 -0.13 -28.78
N GLN A 182 -7.31 1.17 -28.77
CA GLN A 182 -7.99 1.87 -29.87
C GLN A 182 -7.16 1.82 -31.17
N GLU A 183 -5.85 2.02 -31.08
CA GLU A 183 -4.93 1.92 -32.22
C GLU A 183 -4.91 0.51 -32.81
N LEU A 184 -4.79 -0.53 -31.97
CA LEU A 184 -4.85 -1.91 -32.40
C LEU A 184 -6.19 -2.26 -33.06
N GLN A 185 -7.29 -1.75 -32.52
CA GLN A 185 -8.62 -1.97 -33.08
C GLN A 185 -8.76 -1.34 -34.48
N GLN A 186 -8.22 -0.14 -34.67
CA GLN A 186 -8.16 0.51 -35.99
C GLN A 186 -7.27 -0.26 -36.97
N ASP A 187 -6.12 -0.79 -36.54
CA ASP A 187 -5.24 -1.59 -37.40
C ASP A 187 -5.92 -2.91 -37.82
N VAL A 188 -6.62 -3.57 -36.89
CA VAL A 188 -7.40 -4.78 -37.19
C VAL A 188 -8.51 -4.48 -38.20
N GLU A 189 -9.26 -3.39 -38.03
CA GLU A 189 -10.30 -2.97 -38.98
C GLU A 189 -9.71 -2.67 -40.37
N LYS A 190 -8.57 -1.98 -40.42
CA LYS A 190 -7.87 -1.67 -41.68
C LYS A 190 -7.42 -2.95 -42.39
N LYS A 191 -6.78 -3.87 -41.68
CA LYS A 191 -6.34 -5.17 -42.23
C LYS A 191 -7.52 -6.05 -42.65
N ALA A 192 -8.64 -6.01 -41.93
CA ALA A 192 -9.86 -6.71 -42.32
C ALA A 192 -10.44 -6.15 -43.63
N MET A 193 -10.48 -4.82 -43.78
CA MET A 193 -10.88 -4.19 -45.05
C MET A 193 -9.92 -4.50 -46.19
N GLU A 194 -8.61 -4.51 -45.95
CA GLU A 194 -7.61 -4.83 -46.96
C GLU A 194 -7.72 -6.30 -47.41
N ASN A 195 -7.88 -7.23 -46.48
CA ASN A 195 -8.17 -8.64 -46.80
C ASN A 195 -9.46 -8.79 -47.61
N LYS A 196 -10.52 -8.05 -47.26
CA LYS A 196 -11.78 -8.07 -48.03
C LYS A 196 -11.59 -7.53 -49.45
N LYS A 197 -10.81 -6.46 -49.63
CA LYS A 197 -10.47 -5.95 -50.97
C LYS A 197 -9.63 -6.93 -51.78
N LEU A 198 -8.69 -7.63 -51.14
CA LEU A 198 -7.87 -8.67 -51.78
C LEU A 198 -8.72 -9.86 -52.24
N THR A 199 -9.70 -10.31 -51.44
CA THR A 199 -10.61 -11.39 -51.84
C THR A 199 -11.62 -10.96 -52.91
N GLU A 200 -12.03 -9.69 -52.90
CA GLU A 200 -12.90 -9.11 -53.93
C GLU A 200 -12.17 -8.74 -55.22
N ASN A 201 -10.82 -8.73 -55.22
CA ASN A 201 -10.01 -8.37 -56.37
C ASN A 201 -10.37 -9.25 -57.59
N SER A 202 -10.75 -8.58 -58.68
CA SER A 202 -11.18 -9.21 -59.94
C SER A 202 -10.14 -10.19 -60.48
N ASN A 203 -8.87 -10.00 -60.14
CA ASN A 203 -7.77 -10.83 -60.59
C ASN A 203 -7.81 -12.26 -60.01
N LEU A 204 -8.25 -12.45 -58.77
CA LEU A 204 -8.36 -13.79 -58.19
C LEU A 204 -9.53 -14.55 -58.82
N LYS A 205 -10.68 -13.89 -58.96
CA LYS A 205 -11.85 -14.45 -59.63
C LYS A 205 -11.59 -14.74 -61.11
N SER A 206 -10.87 -13.85 -61.82
CA SER A 206 -10.50 -14.07 -63.21
C SER A 206 -9.47 -15.19 -63.36
N TYR A 207 -8.50 -15.30 -62.46
CA TYR A 207 -7.55 -16.42 -62.42
C TYR A 207 -8.27 -17.76 -62.20
N GLN A 208 -9.19 -17.83 -61.22
CA GLN A 208 -10.01 -19.02 -60.99
C GLN A 208 -10.83 -19.40 -62.23
N ARG A 209 -11.41 -18.39 -62.91
CA ARG A 209 -12.18 -18.58 -64.13
C ARG A 209 -11.33 -19.17 -65.26
N VAL A 210 -10.17 -18.58 -65.54
CA VAL A 210 -9.25 -19.06 -66.58
C VAL A 210 -8.74 -20.47 -66.25
N SER A 211 -8.43 -20.75 -64.97
CA SER A 211 -8.04 -22.09 -64.53
C SER A 211 -9.13 -23.13 -64.80
N ASN A 212 -10.39 -22.81 -64.50
CA ASN A 212 -11.53 -23.69 -64.75
C ASN A 212 -11.79 -23.87 -66.26
N GLU A 213 -11.68 -22.80 -67.04
CA GLU A 213 -11.83 -22.85 -68.50
C GLU A 213 -10.73 -23.70 -69.15
N LEU A 214 -9.48 -23.60 -68.68
CA LEU A 214 -8.37 -24.44 -69.12
C LEU A 214 -8.61 -25.92 -68.80
N ALA A 215 -9.07 -26.24 -67.59
CA ALA A 215 -9.42 -27.60 -67.21
C ALA A 215 -10.54 -28.16 -68.10
N ALA A 216 -11.58 -27.38 -68.38
CA ALA A 216 -12.67 -27.78 -69.26
C ALA A 216 -12.20 -28.00 -70.72
N ALA A 217 -11.29 -27.17 -71.22
CA ALA A 217 -10.70 -27.34 -72.55
C ALA A 217 -9.85 -28.62 -72.65
N GLN A 218 -9.07 -28.93 -71.61
CA GLN A 218 -8.29 -30.18 -71.55
C GLN A 218 -9.19 -31.42 -71.54
N ILE A 219 -10.29 -31.39 -70.76
CA ILE A 219 -11.29 -32.47 -70.75
C ILE A 219 -11.86 -32.67 -72.16
N LYS A 220 -12.34 -31.59 -72.81
CA LYS A 220 -12.90 -31.68 -74.17
C LYS A 220 -11.89 -32.23 -75.19
N LEU A 221 -10.63 -31.79 -75.12
CA LEU A 221 -9.58 -32.28 -76.01
C LEU A 221 -9.33 -33.78 -75.82
N LEU A 222 -9.22 -34.24 -74.57
CA LEU A 222 -9.04 -35.64 -74.25
C LEU A 222 -10.25 -36.48 -74.67
N THR A 223 -11.47 -36.01 -74.39
CA THR A 223 -12.71 -36.67 -74.83
C THR A 223 -12.77 -36.79 -76.35
N GLY A 224 -12.45 -35.73 -77.09
CA GLY A 224 -12.41 -35.78 -78.55
C GLY A 224 -11.37 -36.76 -79.09
N LYS A 225 -10.17 -36.79 -78.51
CA LYS A 225 -9.13 -37.78 -78.86
C LYS A 225 -9.58 -39.21 -78.59
N VAL A 226 -10.22 -39.46 -77.46
CA VAL A 226 -10.75 -40.80 -77.10
C VAL A 226 -11.86 -41.22 -78.06
N ALA A 227 -12.82 -40.33 -78.33
CA ALA A 227 -13.93 -40.60 -79.25
C ALA A 227 -13.43 -40.95 -80.66
N PHE A 228 -12.50 -40.16 -81.20
CA PHE A 228 -11.92 -40.42 -82.53
C PHE A 228 -11.22 -41.79 -82.61
N ARG A 229 -10.44 -42.15 -81.58
CA ARG A 229 -9.77 -43.46 -81.53
C ARG A 229 -10.77 -44.61 -81.42
N TYR A 230 -11.84 -44.42 -80.66
CA TYR A 230 -12.91 -45.39 -80.54
C TYR A 230 -13.64 -45.61 -81.87
N GLU A 231 -14.06 -44.54 -82.55
CA GLU A 231 -14.72 -44.63 -83.87
C GLU A 231 -13.85 -45.32 -84.91
N THR A 232 -12.55 -45.02 -84.92
CA THR A 232 -11.58 -45.67 -85.82
C THR A 232 -11.50 -47.18 -85.53
N LEU A 233 -11.45 -47.57 -84.26
CA LEU A 233 -11.38 -48.97 -83.84
C LEU A 233 -12.68 -49.72 -84.17
N ASP A 234 -13.84 -49.12 -83.91
CA ASP A 234 -15.16 -49.69 -84.22
C ASP A 234 -15.30 -49.96 -85.73
N LYS A 235 -14.88 -49.01 -86.57
CA LYS A 235 -14.90 -49.17 -88.02
C LYS A 235 -13.98 -50.30 -88.48
N ALA A 236 -12.71 -50.30 -88.06
CA ALA A 236 -11.75 -51.33 -88.42
C ALA A 236 -12.20 -52.73 -87.96
N PHE A 237 -12.82 -52.81 -86.79
CA PHE A 237 -13.36 -54.07 -86.28
C PHE A 237 -14.54 -54.57 -87.12
N LYS A 238 -15.46 -53.68 -87.54
CA LYS A 238 -16.57 -54.05 -88.44
C LYS A 238 -16.09 -54.54 -89.80
N GLU A 239 -15.09 -53.88 -90.37
CA GLU A 239 -14.46 -54.29 -91.64
C GLU A 239 -13.79 -55.66 -91.49
N LEU A 240 -13.04 -55.88 -90.41
CA LEU A 240 -12.43 -57.18 -90.10
C LEU A 240 -13.48 -58.29 -89.99
N MET A 241 -14.57 -58.06 -89.25
CA MET A 241 -15.64 -59.03 -89.09
C MET A 241 -16.31 -59.38 -90.44
N TYR A 242 -16.50 -58.39 -91.31
CA TYR A 242 -17.05 -58.60 -92.65
C TYR A 242 -16.13 -59.48 -93.51
N GLU A 243 -14.82 -59.22 -93.53
CA GLU A 243 -13.86 -60.04 -94.26
C GLU A 243 -13.77 -61.47 -93.70
N MET A 244 -13.86 -61.62 -92.38
CA MET A 244 -13.93 -62.93 -91.72
C MET A 244 -15.18 -63.72 -92.12
N ASP A 245 -16.35 -63.07 -92.22
CA ASP A 245 -17.59 -63.70 -92.67
C ASP A 245 -17.52 -64.17 -94.13
N LEU A 246 -16.78 -63.44 -94.99
CA LEU A 246 -16.49 -63.87 -96.35
C LEU A 246 -15.53 -65.07 -96.36
N LEU A 247 -14.46 -65.02 -95.56
CA LEU A 247 -13.48 -66.10 -95.44
C LEU A 247 -14.13 -67.40 -94.93
N ALA A 248 -15.08 -67.31 -94.00
CA ALA A 248 -15.83 -68.46 -93.49
C ALA A 248 -16.57 -69.25 -94.57
N LYS A 249 -16.96 -68.57 -95.67
CA LYS A 249 -17.65 -69.19 -96.82
C LYS A 249 -16.68 -69.87 -97.79
N ILE A 250 -15.42 -69.48 -97.77
CA ILE A 250 -14.37 -69.97 -98.69
C ILE A 250 -13.58 -71.11 -98.03
N ASP A 251 -13.10 -70.88 -96.80
CA ASP A 251 -12.28 -71.83 -96.05
C ASP A 251 -12.64 -71.78 -94.54
N PRO A 252 -13.48 -72.72 -94.06
CA PRO A 252 -13.88 -72.77 -92.66
C PRO A 252 -12.72 -73.01 -91.68
N GLN A 253 -11.65 -73.68 -92.12
CA GLN A 253 -10.52 -74.04 -91.27
C GLN A 253 -9.61 -72.81 -91.05
N VAL A 254 -9.28 -72.08 -92.10
CA VAL A 254 -8.49 -70.83 -92.00
C VAL A 254 -9.27 -69.75 -91.26
N HIS A 255 -10.59 -69.66 -91.46
CA HIS A 255 -11.45 -68.78 -90.67
C HIS A 255 -11.39 -69.10 -89.16
N ALA A 256 -11.37 -70.38 -88.77
CA ALA A 256 -11.30 -70.77 -87.35
C ALA A 256 -9.99 -70.32 -86.68
N GLU A 257 -8.87 -70.31 -87.42
CA GLU A 257 -7.57 -69.80 -86.94
C GLU A 257 -7.60 -68.28 -86.70
N TYR A 258 -8.09 -67.50 -87.66
CA TYR A 258 -8.23 -66.05 -87.50
C TYR A 258 -9.24 -65.68 -86.41
N LYS A 259 -10.34 -66.43 -86.29
CA LYS A 259 -11.32 -66.25 -85.20
C LYS A 259 -10.68 -66.46 -83.83
N LYS A 260 -9.81 -67.46 -83.69
CA LYS A 260 -9.03 -67.67 -82.46
C LYS A 260 -8.10 -66.49 -82.20
N MET A 261 -7.36 -66.01 -83.21
CA MET A 261 -6.46 -64.86 -83.05
C MET A 261 -7.19 -63.57 -82.62
N VAL A 262 -8.34 -63.27 -83.22
CA VAL A 262 -9.14 -62.09 -82.86
C VAL A 262 -9.68 -62.21 -81.43
N ASN A 263 -10.18 -63.38 -81.04
CA ASN A 263 -10.65 -63.62 -79.68
C ASN A 263 -9.51 -63.50 -78.66
N ASP A 264 -8.33 -64.06 -78.95
CA ASP A 264 -7.16 -63.94 -78.09
C ASP A 264 -6.72 -62.48 -77.95
N PHE A 265 -6.79 -61.68 -79.03
CA PHE A 265 -6.53 -60.24 -78.97
C PHE A 265 -7.54 -59.50 -78.09
N LEU A 266 -8.84 -59.79 -78.23
CA LEU A 266 -9.90 -59.17 -77.43
C LEU A 266 -9.79 -59.52 -75.95
N ILE A 267 -9.49 -60.79 -75.63
CA ILE A 267 -9.28 -61.24 -74.24
C ILE A 267 -8.09 -60.51 -73.62
N LYS A 268 -6.93 -60.51 -74.29
CA LYS A 268 -5.73 -59.79 -73.82
C LYS A 268 -5.97 -58.28 -73.66
N ALA A 269 -6.75 -57.68 -74.57
CA ALA A 269 -7.10 -56.26 -74.49
C ALA A 269 -8.02 -55.96 -73.29
N MET A 270 -8.97 -56.85 -72.99
CA MET A 270 -9.83 -56.74 -71.82
C MET A 270 -9.06 -56.94 -70.51
N GLU A 271 -8.18 -57.93 -70.42
CA GLU A 271 -7.30 -58.16 -69.26
C GLU A 271 -6.45 -56.93 -68.96
N LYS A 272 -5.79 -56.38 -70.00
CA LYS A 272 -4.99 -55.15 -69.89
C LYS A 272 -5.82 -53.92 -69.47
N ARG A 273 -7.10 -53.85 -69.82
CA ARG A 273 -8.00 -52.74 -69.44
C ARG A 273 -8.53 -52.89 -68.01
N MET A 274 -8.79 -54.11 -67.56
CA MET A 274 -9.33 -54.40 -66.23
C MET A 274 -8.27 -54.45 -65.13
N GLY A 275 -6.98 -54.39 -65.48
CA GLY A 275 -5.89 -54.22 -64.52
C GLY A 275 -5.57 -55.48 -63.71
N ASN A 276 -5.45 -56.62 -64.39
CA ASN A 276 -4.65 -57.75 -63.90
C ASN A 276 -3.28 -57.76 -64.58
#